data_AF-A0A9R0JNS3-F1
#
_entry.id   AF-A0A9R0JNS3-F1
#
_cell.length_a   1.000
_cell.length_b   1.000
_cell.length_c   1.000
_cell.angle_alpha   90.00
_cell.angle_beta   90.00
_cell.angle_gamma   90.00
#
_symmetry.space_group_name_H-M   'P 1'
#
loop_
_entity.id
_entity.type
_entity.pdbx_description
1 polymer ?
#
loop_
_entity_poly.entity_id
_entity_poly.type
_entity_poly.pdbx_seq_one_letter_code
_entity_poly.pdbx_strand_id
1 'polypeptide(L)'
;MPWDIYHQITEDDWKTFVIERNKPEMLVRREKASKSALQNKHPHRTGQKGYVRKRPEWINDGRLPPEAALTLSSGSSSVTSSLTTAPDRFKKFRSVEWILAHQVKNKEGKWEVDPNDKEAVNIAKMA
;
A
#
# COMPACT_ATOMS: atom_id res chain seq x y z
N MET A 1 -1.09 -8.33 -30.35
CA MET A 1 -0.50 -7.08 -29.82
C MET A 1 -1.55 -6.31 -29.03
N PRO A 2 -1.19 -5.37 -28.14
CA PRO A 2 -2.18 -4.69 -27.29
C PRO A 2 -3.30 -3.99 -28.07
N TRP A 3 -3.02 -3.43 -29.26
CA TRP A 3 -4.03 -2.84 -30.14
C TRP A 3 -5.00 -3.84 -30.78
N ASP A 4 -4.65 -5.14 -30.84
CA ASP A 4 -5.57 -6.20 -31.31
C ASP A 4 -6.60 -6.59 -30.24
N ILE A 5 -6.33 -6.23 -28.98
CA ILE A 5 -7.16 -6.59 -27.80
C ILE A 5 -7.94 -5.37 -27.31
N TYR A 6 -7.34 -4.18 -27.39
CA TYR A 6 -7.89 -2.94 -26.87
C TYR A 6 -8.09 -1.93 -28.01
N HIS A 7 -9.35 -1.79 -28.47
CA HIS A 7 -9.72 -0.89 -29.57
C HIS A 7 -9.36 0.59 -29.35
N GLN A 8 -9.09 0.98 -28.10
CA GLN A 8 -8.71 2.33 -27.68
C GLN A 8 -7.20 2.62 -27.77
N ILE A 9 -6.39 1.61 -28.11
CA ILE A 9 -4.93 1.75 -28.25
C ILE A 9 -4.59 1.55 -29.72
N THR A 10 -3.97 2.54 -30.34
CA THR A 10 -3.45 2.40 -31.71
C THR A 10 -2.07 1.75 -31.71
N GLU A 11 -1.64 1.27 -32.87
CA GLU A 11 -0.28 0.76 -33.05
C GLU A 11 0.78 1.84 -32.73
N ASP A 12 0.51 3.09 -33.12
CA ASP A 12 1.42 4.21 -32.90
C ASP A 12 1.50 4.62 -31.42
N ASP A 13 0.38 4.56 -30.68
CA ASP A 13 0.37 4.75 -29.22
C ASP A 13 1.26 3.71 -28.54
N TRP A 14 1.18 2.46 -28.98
CA TRP A 14 2.02 1.40 -28.44
C TRP A 14 3.50 1.59 -28.78
N LYS A 15 3.83 1.98 -30.02
CA LYS A 15 5.22 2.28 -30.40
C LYS A 15 5.79 3.41 -29.56
N THR A 16 5.02 4.47 -29.36
CA THR A 16 5.39 5.61 -28.50
C THR A 16 5.62 5.15 -27.07
N PHE A 17 4.70 4.36 -26.51
CA PHE A 17 4.83 3.79 -25.18
C PHE A 17 6.11 2.95 -25.01
N VAL A 18 6.42 2.09 -25.99
CA VAL A 18 7.62 1.24 -25.96
C VAL A 18 8.89 2.10 -25.99
N ILE A 19 8.95 3.14 -26.82
CA ILE A 19 10.10 4.06 -26.89
C ILE A 19 10.28 4.76 -25.54
N GLU A 20 9.21 5.37 -25.02
CA GLU A 20 9.22 6.08 -23.72
C GLU A 20 9.67 5.17 -22.58
N ARG A 21 9.16 3.92 -22.53
CA ARG A 21 9.46 3.00 -21.44
C ARG A 21 10.91 2.51 -21.45
N ASN A 22 11.55 2.50 -22.63
CA ASN A 22 12.94 2.06 -22.82
C ASN A 22 13.96 3.20 -22.80
N LYS A 23 13.55 4.45 -22.53
CA LYS A 23 14.48 5.55 -22.27
C LYS A 23 15.41 5.20 -21.09
N PRO A 24 16.70 5.60 -21.14
CA PRO A 24 17.67 5.26 -20.12
C PRO A 24 17.24 5.71 -18.71
N GLU A 25 16.62 6.89 -18.60
CA GLU A 25 16.09 7.40 -17.33
C GLU A 25 15.00 6.48 -16.71
N MET A 26 14.15 5.91 -17.55
CA MET A 26 13.05 5.04 -17.13
C MET A 26 13.55 3.65 -16.73
N LEU A 27 14.61 3.17 -17.37
CA LEU A 27 15.30 1.93 -17.00
C LEU A 27 15.98 2.06 -15.64
N VAL A 28 16.73 3.14 -15.40
CA VAL A 28 17.35 3.43 -14.09
C VAL A 28 16.29 3.53 -12.99
N ARG A 29 15.19 4.24 -13.25
CA ARG A 29 14.08 4.35 -12.28
C ARG A 29 13.46 3.00 -11.97
N ARG A 30 13.27 2.14 -12.98
CA ARG A 30 12.75 0.77 -12.83
C ARG A 30 13.69 -0.08 -12.00
N GLU A 31 15.00 -0.03 -12.27
CA GLU A 31 16.00 -0.79 -11.53
C GLU A 31 16.04 -0.38 -10.06
N LYS A 32 16.03 0.93 -9.79
CA LYS A 32 15.95 1.46 -8.41
C LYS A 32 14.71 0.98 -7.68
N ALA A 33 13.53 1.06 -8.32
CA ALA A 33 12.28 0.57 -7.74
C ALA A 33 12.33 -0.95 -7.50
N SER A 34 12.89 -1.73 -8.43
CA SER A 34 13.05 -3.18 -8.29
C SER A 34 13.95 -3.54 -7.12
N LYS A 35 15.11 -2.88 -6.97
CA LYS A 35 16.03 -3.09 -5.84
C LYS A 35 15.35 -2.75 -4.50
N SER A 36 14.62 -1.63 -4.45
CA SER A 36 13.87 -1.25 -3.26
C SER A 36 12.75 -2.24 -2.92
N ALA A 37 12.06 -2.79 -3.93
CA ALA A 37 11.03 -3.79 -3.73
C ALA A 37 11.60 -5.10 -3.17
N LEU A 38 12.77 -5.54 -3.65
CA LEU A 38 13.46 -6.73 -3.13
C LEU A 38 13.90 -6.58 -1.67
N GLN A 39 14.19 -5.35 -1.23
CA GLN A 39 14.56 -5.07 0.17
C GLN A 39 13.35 -4.94 1.10
N ASN A 40 12.13 -4.86 0.57
CA ASN A 40 10.93 -4.73 1.38
C ASN A 40 10.55 -6.08 1.99
N LYS A 41 10.92 -6.29 3.26
CA LYS A 41 10.67 -7.54 4.00
C LYS A 41 9.18 -7.83 4.24
N HIS A 42 8.39 -6.79 4.48
CA HIS A 42 6.97 -6.90 4.80
C HIS A 42 6.15 -6.03 3.85
N PRO A 43 5.91 -6.53 2.62
CA PRO A 43 5.08 -5.81 1.67
C PRO A 43 3.62 -5.80 2.14
N HIS A 44 3.11 -4.61 2.39
CA HIS A 44 1.70 -4.43 2.73
C HIS A 44 0.78 -4.73 1.54
N ARG A 45 -0.45 -5.17 1.82
CA ARG A 45 -1.45 -5.64 0.84
C ARG A 45 -2.54 -4.63 0.52
N THR A 46 -2.29 -3.37 0.83
CA THR A 46 -3.24 -2.27 0.57
C THR A 46 -3.25 -1.82 -0.89
N GLY A 47 -2.41 -2.42 -1.75
CA GLY A 47 -2.25 -2.04 -3.16
C GLY A 47 -1.65 -0.65 -3.30
N GLN A 48 -2.12 0.13 -4.28
CA GLN A 48 -1.71 1.52 -4.47
C GLN A 48 -2.20 2.45 -3.33
N LYS A 49 -3.19 2.01 -2.54
CA LYS A 49 -3.69 2.79 -1.40
C LYS A 49 -2.69 2.68 -0.26
N GLY A 50 -2.27 3.80 0.32
CA GLY A 50 -1.57 3.80 1.61
C GLY A 50 -2.53 3.62 2.79
N TYR A 51 -1.97 3.50 4.00
CA TYR A 51 -2.73 3.35 5.26
C TYR A 51 -3.86 4.38 5.40
N VAL A 52 -3.57 5.66 5.15
CA VAL A 52 -4.55 6.76 5.26
C VAL A 52 -5.77 6.52 4.37
N ARG A 53 -5.56 6.08 3.13
CA ARG A 53 -6.65 5.81 2.18
C ARG A 53 -7.42 4.53 2.49
N LYS A 54 -6.83 3.60 3.26
CA LYS A 54 -7.48 2.36 3.69
C LYS A 54 -8.30 2.50 4.98
N ARG A 55 -7.99 3.48 5.82
CA ARG A 55 -8.71 3.71 7.09
C ARG A 55 -10.23 3.75 6.95
N PRO A 56 -10.83 4.48 5.98
CA PRO A 56 -12.29 4.50 5.85
C PRO A 56 -12.87 3.10 5.59
N GLU A 57 -12.20 2.29 4.77
CA GLU A 57 -12.61 0.90 4.51
C GLU A 57 -12.54 0.06 5.79
N TRP A 58 -11.44 0.17 6.55
CA TRP A 58 -11.28 -0.57 7.80
C TRP A 58 -12.30 -0.15 8.88
N ILE A 59 -12.66 1.13 8.92
CA ILE A 59 -13.70 1.64 9.82
C ILE A 59 -15.07 1.10 9.42
N ASN A 60 -15.41 1.16 8.12
CA ASN A 60 -16.68 0.65 7.60
C ASN A 60 -16.82 -0.86 7.81
N ASP A 61 -15.71 -1.60 7.74
CA ASP A 61 -15.67 -3.04 8.01
C ASP A 61 -15.68 -3.37 9.52
N GLY A 62 -15.71 -2.37 10.41
CA GLY A 62 -15.63 -2.55 11.87
C GLY A 62 -14.26 -3.04 12.37
N ARG A 63 -13.23 -3.03 11.52
CA ARG A 63 -11.87 -3.50 11.83
C ARG A 63 -10.97 -2.42 12.44
N LEU A 64 -11.42 -1.17 12.40
CA LEU A 64 -10.75 -0.03 13.03
C LEU A 64 -11.82 0.86 13.70
N PRO A 65 -11.61 1.38 14.91
CA PRO A 65 -12.63 2.16 15.59
C PRO A 65 -12.86 3.51 14.91
N PRO A 66 -14.09 4.08 14.96
CA PRO A 66 -14.40 5.36 14.31
C PRO A 66 -13.52 6.54 14.75
N GLU A 67 -12.97 6.50 15.98
CA GLU A 67 -12.01 7.50 16.48
C GLU A 67 -10.74 7.61 15.60
N ALA A 68 -10.38 6.57 14.85
CA ALA A 68 -9.27 6.62 13.90
C ALA A 68 -9.54 7.57 12.72
N ALA A 69 -10.81 7.89 12.41
CA ALA A 69 -11.17 8.83 11.36
C ALA A 69 -10.69 10.26 11.67
N LEU A 70 -10.61 10.64 12.95
CA LEU A 70 -10.20 11.99 13.38
C LEU A 70 -8.75 12.33 13.01
N THR A 71 -7.93 11.32 12.72
CA THR A 71 -6.55 11.51 12.27
C THR A 71 -6.43 11.76 10.75
N LEU A 72 -7.53 11.69 9.99
CA LEU A 72 -7.59 11.98 8.55
C LEU A 72 -7.63 13.49 8.24
N SER A 73 -7.94 14.34 9.23
CA SER A 73 -8.15 15.77 9.02
C SER A 73 -6.87 16.61 8.89
N SER A 74 -5.69 15.99 8.83
CA SER A 74 -4.44 16.73 8.56
C SER A 74 -4.17 16.72 7.05
N GLY A 75 -4.48 17.86 6.42
CA GLY A 75 -4.34 18.10 4.99
C GLY A 75 -2.94 17.81 4.46
N SER A 76 -2.91 17.38 3.20
CA SER A 76 -1.73 17.07 2.41
C SER A 76 -0.77 18.27 2.29
N SER A 77 0.44 18.15 2.83
CA SER A 77 1.70 18.54 2.16
C SER A 77 2.89 18.31 3.09
N SER A 78 4.00 17.86 2.51
CA SER A 78 5.35 17.81 3.08
C SER A 78 5.83 16.49 3.68
N VAL A 79 6.98 16.06 3.16
CA VAL A 79 7.90 15.03 3.64
C VAL A 79 8.53 15.46 4.97
N THR A 80 7.70 15.72 5.97
CA THR A 80 8.12 15.87 7.37
C THR A 80 7.19 15.02 8.20
N SER A 81 7.67 13.83 8.52
CA SER A 81 7.34 13.04 9.70
C SER A 81 6.31 13.71 10.63
N SER A 82 5.06 13.29 10.54
CA SER A 82 3.92 13.75 11.35
C SER A 82 4.04 13.33 12.83
N LEU A 83 5.15 13.67 13.47
CA LEU A 83 5.47 13.41 14.87
C LEU A 83 5.03 14.55 15.80
N THR A 84 4.59 15.70 15.28
CA THR A 84 4.51 16.94 16.08
C THR A 84 3.11 17.44 16.44
N THR A 85 2.01 16.95 15.84
CA THR A 85 0.66 17.53 16.13
C THR A 85 -0.22 16.68 17.07
N ALA A 86 0.10 15.41 17.30
CA ALA A 86 -0.45 14.58 18.39
C ALA A 86 0.21 13.20 18.29
N PRO A 87 1.45 13.03 18.79
CA PRO A 87 2.19 11.79 18.65
C PRO A 87 1.39 10.58 19.18
N ASP A 88 0.63 10.74 20.26
CA ASP A 88 -0.15 9.64 20.84
C ASP A 88 -1.31 9.20 19.96
N ARG A 89 -2.06 10.13 19.35
CA ARG A 89 -3.21 9.76 18.51
C ARG A 89 -2.80 9.07 17.23
N PHE A 90 -1.72 9.53 16.59
CA PHE A 90 -1.20 8.86 15.41
C PHE A 90 -0.53 7.54 15.75
N LYS A 91 0.12 7.39 16.91
CA LYS A 91 0.72 6.11 17.33
C LYS A 91 -0.32 5.08 17.75
N LYS A 92 -1.44 5.52 18.34
CA LYS A 92 -2.51 4.67 18.91
C LYS A 92 -2.97 3.57 17.97
N PHE A 93 -3.09 3.86 16.67
CA PHE A 93 -3.59 2.88 15.69
C PHE A 93 -2.53 2.32 14.75
N ARG A 94 -1.26 2.71 14.86
CA ARG A 94 -0.24 2.33 13.86
C ARG A 94 0.07 0.85 13.84
N SER A 95 0.15 0.23 15.01
CA SER A 95 0.33 -1.22 15.13
C SER A 95 -0.86 -1.97 14.51
N VAL A 96 -2.08 -1.54 14.84
CA VAL A 96 -3.32 -2.11 14.29
C VAL A 96 -3.41 -1.95 12.78
N GLU A 97 -3.14 -0.75 12.26
CA GLU A 97 -3.11 -0.46 10.82
C GLU A 97 -2.08 -1.30 10.07
N TRP A 98 -0.92 -1.50 10.68
CA TRP A 98 0.10 -2.39 10.15
C TRP A 98 -0.46 -3.82 10.06
N ILE A 99 -1.06 -4.36 11.12
CA ILE A 99 -1.68 -5.70 11.10
C ILE A 99 -2.74 -5.80 9.98
N LEU A 100 -3.68 -4.84 9.92
CA LEU A 100 -4.75 -4.82 8.92
C LEU A 100 -4.22 -4.78 7.49
N ALA A 101 -3.09 -4.11 7.26
CA ALA A 101 -2.44 -4.03 5.97
C ALA A 101 -1.78 -5.34 5.53
N HIS A 102 -1.52 -6.28 6.45
CA HIS A 102 -0.91 -7.59 6.18
C HIS A 102 -1.92 -8.75 6.25
N GLN A 103 -3.19 -8.46 6.50
CA GLN A 103 -4.25 -9.46 6.50
C GLN A 103 -4.61 -9.92 5.07
N VAL A 104 -4.97 -11.19 4.96
CA VAL A 104 -5.63 -11.82 3.82
C VAL A 104 -6.92 -12.49 4.25
N LYS A 105 -7.84 -12.64 3.29
CA LYS A 105 -9.00 -13.49 3.48
C LYS A 105 -8.56 -14.95 3.35
N ASN A 106 -8.84 -15.74 4.38
CA ASN A 106 -8.67 -17.18 4.34
C ASN A 106 -9.79 -17.85 3.51
N LYS A 107 -9.76 -19.18 3.42
CA LYS A 107 -10.76 -19.96 2.68
C LYS A 107 -12.19 -19.78 3.21
N GLU A 108 -12.33 -19.41 4.49
CA GLU A 108 -13.61 -19.14 5.15
C GLU A 108 -14.06 -17.67 4.99
N GLY A 109 -13.27 -16.84 4.30
CA GLY A 109 -13.53 -15.41 4.12
C GLY A 109 -13.17 -14.54 5.33
N LYS A 110 -12.58 -15.11 6.39
CA LYS A 110 -12.12 -14.37 7.57
C LYS A 110 -10.77 -13.72 7.29
N TRP A 111 -10.55 -12.54 7.86
CA TRP A 111 -9.29 -11.82 7.74
C TRP A 111 -8.28 -12.31 8.77
N GLU A 112 -7.13 -12.79 8.31
CA GLU A 112 -6.00 -13.22 9.15
C GLU A 112 -4.68 -12.73 8.56
N VAL A 113 -3.67 -12.51 9.41
CA VAL A 113 -2.31 -12.26 8.91
C VAL A 113 -1.84 -13.52 8.17
N ASP A 114 -1.16 -13.34 7.04
CA ASP A 114 -0.73 -14.47 6.23
C ASP A 114 0.05 -15.49 7.06
N PRO A 115 -0.43 -16.74 7.19
CA PRO A 115 0.27 -17.76 7.95
C PRO A 115 1.64 -18.11 7.35
N ASN A 116 1.88 -17.82 6.07
CA ASN A 116 3.17 -18.01 5.42
C ASN A 116 4.20 -16.93 5.79
N ASP A 117 3.75 -15.75 6.24
CA ASP A 117 4.63 -14.69 6.73
C ASP A 117 4.82 -14.83 8.25
N LYS A 118 5.66 -15.80 8.64
CA LYS A 118 5.91 -16.13 10.05
C LYS A 118 6.41 -14.93 10.87
N GLU A 119 7.18 -14.04 10.24
CA GLU A 119 7.64 -12.81 10.89
C GLU A 119 6.48 -11.84 11.13
N ALA A 120 5.63 -11.60 10.12
CA ALA A 120 4.45 -10.76 10.31
C ALA A 120 3.46 -11.33 11.34
N VAL A 121 3.31 -12.65 11.39
CA VAL A 121 2.52 -13.34 12.43
C VAL A 121 3.12 -13.09 13.82
N ASN A 122 4.43 -13.15 13.97
CA ASN A 122 5.10 -12.89 15.24
C ASN A 122 4.97 -11.42 15.66
N ILE A 123 5.15 -10.48 14.73
CA ILE A 123 4.94 -9.04 14.97
C ILE A 123 3.50 -8.77 15.41
N ALA A 124 2.52 -9.36 14.73
CA ALA A 124 1.10 -9.18 15.05
C ALA A 124 0.71 -9.74 16.43
N LYS A 125 1.41 -10.77 16.92
CA LYS A 125 1.21 -11.32 18.27
C LYS A 125 1.80 -10.46 19.39
N MET A 126 2.76 -9.59 19.06
CA MET A 126 3.43 -8.70 20.03
C MET A 126 2.79 -7.31 20.12
N ALA A 127 1.89 -6.99 19.20
CA ALA A 127 1.25 -5.69 19.01
C ALA A 127 -0.08 -5.56 19.78
#